data_AF-A0A2A5CC92-F1
#
_entry.id   AF-A0A2A5CC92-F1
#
_cell.length_a   1.000
_cell.length_b   1.000
_cell.length_c   1.000
_cell.angle_alpha   90.00
_cell.angle_beta   90.00
_cell.angle_gamma   90.00
#
_symmetry.space_group_name_H-M   'P 1'
#
loop_
_entity.id
_entity.type
_entity.pdbx_description
1 polymer ?
#
loop_
_entity_poly.entity_id
_entity_poly.type
_entity_poly.pdbx_seq_one_letter_code
_entity_poly.pdbx_strand_id
1 'polypeptide(L)'
;MNFQQAFFNVLFRKSLASILCLSALCLSALPAWAQDNALAERLLLASPETIQANPDLLSYMNSLAEPAIANNCASCHGADLTGGEGVPNLVDYEWLWGVDGFEMTGVESVMKIMQTILYGVRNTDCAEEIKMFGGCPDTRYSQMPAYGELGFNEVRLNNMVDYVLALSGEDVNPSAVEAASSDWAICVECHGVDGTGYTPFGGPDLTDDVWLFGSSGQEIYDVLANGRQGVCPAWSEVLDAATIKALAVYIYYEVNGFLITF
;
A
#
# COMPACT_ATOMS: atom_id res chain seq x y z
N MET A 1 70.62 -46.17 -17.53
CA MET A 1 69.84 -44.97 -17.14
C MET A 1 69.16 -44.43 -18.38
N ASN A 2 67.85 -44.59 -18.45
CA ASN A 2 67.08 -44.52 -19.70
C ASN A 2 66.62 -43.09 -19.97
N PHE A 3 67.07 -42.52 -21.11
CA PHE A 3 66.81 -41.13 -21.54
C PHE A 3 65.32 -40.83 -21.79
N GLN A 4 64.44 -41.84 -21.79
CA GLN A 4 63.00 -41.69 -22.03
C GLN A 4 62.16 -41.28 -20.82
N GLN A 5 62.67 -41.38 -19.58
CA GLN A 5 61.89 -40.99 -18.40
C GLN A 5 61.98 -39.48 -18.05
N ALA A 6 62.95 -38.74 -18.60
CA ALA A 6 63.12 -37.32 -18.30
C ALA A 6 62.20 -36.39 -19.12
N PHE A 7 61.77 -36.82 -20.31
CA PHE A 7 60.92 -36.00 -21.19
C PHE A 7 59.43 -36.00 -20.80
N PHE A 8 58.96 -37.04 -20.12
CA PHE A 8 57.55 -37.16 -19.75
C PHE A 8 57.14 -36.19 -18.62
N ASN A 9 58.06 -35.84 -17.72
CA ASN A 9 57.77 -34.97 -16.56
C ASN A 9 57.76 -33.47 -16.88
N VAL A 10 58.36 -33.03 -17.99
CA VAL A 10 58.41 -31.59 -18.35
C VAL A 10 57.17 -31.17 -19.15
N LEU A 11 56.61 -32.07 -19.98
CA LEU A 11 55.40 -31.78 -20.76
C LEU A 11 54.11 -31.87 -19.93
N PHE A 12 54.07 -32.68 -18.87
CA PHE A 12 52.88 -32.79 -18.01
C PHE A 12 52.71 -31.64 -17.02
N ARG A 13 53.81 -31.01 -16.55
CA ARG A 13 53.75 -29.88 -15.61
C ARG A 13 53.33 -28.55 -16.25
N LYS A 14 53.59 -28.35 -17.56
CA LYS A 14 53.17 -27.12 -18.27
C LYS A 14 51.70 -27.12 -18.69
N SER A 15 51.08 -28.30 -18.80
CA SER A 15 49.66 -28.43 -19.16
C SER A 15 48.73 -28.15 -17.97
N LEU A 16 49.07 -28.62 -16.77
CA LEU A 16 48.23 -28.41 -15.58
C LEU A 16 48.16 -26.94 -15.11
N ALA A 17 49.26 -26.17 -15.21
CA ALA A 17 49.26 -24.76 -14.82
C ALA A 17 48.45 -23.85 -15.78
N SER A 18 48.33 -24.25 -17.05
CA SER A 18 47.54 -23.51 -18.05
C SER A 18 46.05 -23.89 -17.99
N ILE A 19 45.72 -25.12 -17.59
CA ILE A 19 44.33 -25.59 -17.41
C ILE A 19 43.72 -25.03 -16.10
N LEU A 20 44.52 -24.86 -15.05
CA LEU A 20 44.06 -24.25 -13.78
C LEU A 20 43.87 -22.73 -13.85
N CYS A 21 44.41 -22.04 -14.86
CA CYS A 21 44.27 -20.59 -15.01
C CYS A 21 43.05 -20.21 -15.88
N LEU A 22 42.55 -21.14 -16.72
CA LEU A 22 41.34 -20.94 -17.54
C LEU A 22 40.04 -21.29 -16.80
N SER A 23 40.08 -22.02 -15.68
CA SER A 23 38.89 -22.31 -14.88
C SER A 23 38.56 -21.24 -13.83
N ALA A 24 39.50 -20.35 -13.50
CA ALA A 24 39.29 -19.28 -12.51
C ALA A 24 38.67 -17.99 -13.09
N LEU A 25 38.63 -17.86 -14.42
CA LEU A 25 38.04 -16.71 -15.14
C LEU A 25 36.62 -16.99 -15.69
N CYS A 26 36.08 -18.17 -15.41
CA CYS A 26 34.70 -18.55 -15.74
C CYS A 26 33.83 -18.68 -14.48
N LEU A 27 34.02 -17.79 -13.49
CA LEU A 27 32.88 -17.37 -12.67
C LEU A 27 31.99 -16.53 -13.60
N SER A 28 31.23 -17.23 -14.46
CA SER A 28 30.26 -16.59 -15.33
C SER A 28 29.34 -15.78 -14.43
N ALA A 29 29.39 -14.45 -14.54
CA ALA A 29 28.32 -13.60 -14.06
C ALA A 29 27.02 -14.25 -14.56
N LEU A 30 26.10 -14.53 -13.65
CA LEU A 30 24.80 -15.08 -14.02
C LEU A 30 24.21 -14.19 -15.12
N PRO A 31 23.55 -14.76 -16.13
CA PRO A 31 22.88 -13.92 -17.11
C PRO A 31 21.84 -13.03 -16.38
N ALA A 32 21.64 -11.79 -16.84
CA ALA A 32 20.85 -10.78 -16.14
C ALA A 32 19.48 -11.30 -15.63
N TRP A 33 18.76 -12.07 -16.46
CA TRP A 33 17.48 -12.69 -16.08
C TRP A 33 17.58 -13.67 -14.90
N ALA A 34 18.69 -14.39 -14.76
CA ALA A 34 18.90 -15.30 -13.62
C ALA A 34 19.26 -14.53 -12.34
N GLN A 35 19.94 -13.38 -12.48
CA GLN A 35 20.19 -12.47 -11.38
C GLN A 35 18.89 -11.76 -10.94
N ASP A 36 18.05 -11.34 -11.89
CA ASP A 36 16.74 -10.72 -11.62
C ASP A 36 15.81 -11.69 -10.88
N ASN A 37 15.73 -12.96 -11.33
CA ASN A 37 14.93 -13.97 -10.64
C ASN A 37 15.39 -14.21 -9.19
N ALA A 38 16.70 -14.21 -8.95
CA ALA A 38 17.25 -14.38 -7.61
C ALA A 38 16.99 -13.15 -6.71
N LEU A 39 17.00 -11.94 -7.27
CA LEU A 39 16.66 -10.71 -6.55
C LEU A 39 15.16 -10.63 -6.27
N ALA A 40 14.31 -11.04 -7.20
CA ALA A 40 12.86 -11.11 -7.02
C ALA A 40 12.48 -12.03 -5.86
N GLU A 41 13.02 -13.25 -5.81
CA GLU A 41 12.76 -14.19 -4.71
C GLU A 41 13.25 -13.63 -3.36
N ARG A 42 14.46 -13.03 -3.35
CA ARG A 42 15.00 -12.40 -2.13
C ARG A 42 14.15 -11.21 -1.68
N LEU A 43 13.66 -10.38 -2.60
CA LEU A 43 12.81 -9.23 -2.31
C LEU A 43 11.49 -9.67 -1.68
N LEU A 44 10.87 -10.71 -2.23
CA LEU A 44 9.60 -11.27 -1.73
C LEU A 44 9.71 -11.75 -0.28
N LEU A 45 10.85 -12.35 0.08
CA LEU A 45 11.07 -12.94 1.41
C LEU A 45 11.68 -11.97 2.42
N ALA A 46 12.20 -10.82 1.98
CA ALA A 46 12.88 -9.87 2.84
C ALA A 46 11.91 -8.99 3.64
N SER A 47 12.30 -8.68 4.88
CA SER A 47 11.66 -7.62 5.65
C SER A 47 11.99 -6.25 5.08
N PRO A 48 11.19 -5.21 5.33
CA PRO A 48 11.51 -3.85 4.91
C PRO A 48 12.88 -3.40 5.43
N GLU A 49 13.27 -3.76 6.65
CA GLU A 49 14.57 -3.39 7.22
C GLU A 49 15.72 -4.10 6.47
N THR A 50 15.50 -5.36 6.07
CA THR A 50 16.47 -6.13 5.27
C THR A 50 16.66 -5.53 3.88
N ILE A 51 15.58 -5.08 3.25
CA ILE A 51 15.62 -4.40 1.94
C ILE A 51 16.39 -3.08 2.08
N GLN A 52 16.07 -2.28 3.11
CA GLN A 52 16.70 -0.98 3.35
C GLN A 52 18.22 -1.11 3.57
N ALA A 53 18.63 -2.12 4.33
CA ALA A 53 20.04 -2.35 4.65
C ALA A 53 20.85 -2.96 3.49
N ASN A 54 20.21 -3.41 2.41
CA ASN A 54 20.86 -4.08 1.30
C ASN A 54 20.76 -3.25 0.01
N PRO A 55 21.86 -2.64 -0.48
CA PRO A 55 21.81 -1.72 -1.62
C PRO A 55 21.35 -2.39 -2.91
N ASP A 56 21.64 -3.69 -3.11
CA ASP A 56 21.18 -4.41 -4.30
C ASP A 56 19.65 -4.61 -4.27
N LEU A 57 19.09 -4.98 -3.10
CA LEU A 57 17.65 -5.14 -2.95
C LEU A 57 16.92 -3.81 -3.01
N LEU A 58 17.47 -2.75 -2.40
CA LEU A 58 16.89 -1.42 -2.46
C LEU A 58 16.85 -0.88 -3.90
N SER A 59 17.96 -1.01 -4.64
CA SER A 59 18.02 -0.60 -6.04
C SER A 59 17.07 -1.40 -6.92
N TYR A 60 16.97 -2.72 -6.69
CA TYR A 60 16.06 -3.57 -7.44
C TYR A 60 14.59 -3.24 -7.14
N MET A 61 14.26 -3.02 -5.87
CA MET A 61 12.94 -2.57 -5.43
C MET A 61 12.54 -1.26 -6.15
N ASN A 62 13.40 -0.24 -6.13
CA ASN A 62 13.11 1.04 -6.82
C ASN A 62 12.92 0.85 -8.33
N SER A 63 13.74 0.00 -8.97
CA SER A 63 13.63 -0.27 -10.42
C SER A 63 12.30 -0.92 -10.83
N LEU A 64 11.62 -1.59 -9.89
CA LEU A 64 10.29 -2.17 -10.10
C LEU A 64 9.19 -1.16 -9.71
N ALA A 65 9.34 -0.49 -8.57
CA ALA A 65 8.32 0.40 -8.01
C ALA A 65 8.11 1.66 -8.85
N GLU A 66 9.18 2.37 -9.23
CA GLU A 66 9.09 3.64 -9.99
C GLU A 66 8.28 3.53 -11.29
N PRO A 67 8.57 2.57 -12.21
CA PRO A 67 7.77 2.43 -13.42
C PRO A 67 6.34 1.96 -13.13
N ALA A 68 6.12 1.14 -12.11
CA ALA A 68 4.78 0.70 -11.73
C ALA A 68 3.94 1.87 -11.17
N ILE A 69 4.54 2.75 -10.37
CA ILE A 69 3.90 3.99 -9.90
C ILE A 69 3.46 4.83 -11.10
N ALA A 70 4.39 5.10 -12.03
CA ALA A 70 4.11 5.95 -13.18
C ALA A 70 3.00 5.39 -14.10
N ASN A 71 2.97 4.07 -14.30
CA ASN A 71 2.06 3.43 -15.26
C ASN A 71 0.73 2.98 -14.67
N ASN A 72 0.65 2.74 -13.35
CA ASN A 72 -0.52 2.10 -12.73
C ASN A 72 -1.14 2.94 -11.60
N CYS A 73 -0.36 3.75 -10.89
CA CYS A 73 -0.84 4.44 -9.68
C CYS A 73 -1.01 5.95 -9.87
N ALA A 74 -0.09 6.58 -10.60
CA ALA A 74 0.06 8.04 -10.66
C ALA A 74 -1.13 8.76 -11.31
N SER A 75 -1.90 8.09 -12.17
CA SER A 75 -3.09 8.68 -12.78
C SER A 75 -4.18 9.03 -11.76
N CYS A 76 -4.19 8.34 -10.62
CA CYS A 76 -5.12 8.60 -9.53
C CYS A 76 -4.42 9.25 -8.34
N HIS A 77 -3.32 8.64 -7.87
CA HIS A 77 -2.64 9.08 -6.64
C HIS A 77 -1.62 10.20 -6.87
N GLY A 78 -1.42 10.69 -8.10
CA GLY A 78 -0.37 11.65 -8.41
C GLY A 78 1.00 10.99 -8.55
N ALA A 79 1.93 11.68 -9.21
CA ALA A 79 3.28 11.15 -9.45
C ALA A 79 4.11 11.05 -8.15
N ASP A 80 3.79 11.88 -7.17
CA ASP A 80 4.32 11.95 -5.80
C ASP A 80 3.45 11.18 -4.79
N LEU A 81 2.41 10.49 -5.27
CA LEU A 81 1.50 9.68 -4.45
C LEU A 81 0.71 10.47 -3.38
N THR A 82 0.64 11.80 -3.48
CA THR A 82 -0.06 12.65 -2.52
C THR A 82 -1.58 12.70 -2.72
N GLY A 83 -2.11 12.02 -3.74
CA GLY A 83 -3.53 11.93 -4.00
C GLY A 83 -4.17 13.24 -4.44
N GLY A 84 -5.46 13.37 -4.14
CA GLY A 84 -6.30 14.51 -4.48
C GLY A 84 -7.69 14.37 -3.86
N GLU A 85 -8.63 15.23 -4.23
CA GLU A 85 -10.00 15.14 -3.72
C GLU A 85 -10.60 13.76 -4.01
N GLY A 86 -11.02 13.05 -2.96
CA GLY A 86 -11.58 11.70 -3.03
C GLY A 86 -10.56 10.58 -3.31
N VAL A 87 -9.28 10.89 -3.47
CA VAL A 87 -8.20 9.91 -3.69
C VAL A 87 -7.16 10.00 -2.57
N PRO A 88 -6.93 8.92 -1.79
CA PRO A 88 -6.02 8.96 -0.65
C PRO A 88 -4.61 9.41 -1.02
N ASN A 89 -4.02 10.20 -0.13
CA ASN A 89 -2.58 10.39 -0.05
C ASN A 89 -1.97 9.10 0.50
N LEU A 90 -0.98 8.54 -0.21
CA LEU A 90 -0.35 7.28 0.17
C LEU A 90 0.98 7.49 0.89
N VAL A 91 1.38 8.74 1.14
CA VAL A 91 2.68 9.09 1.73
C VAL A 91 2.53 9.98 2.97
N ASP A 92 1.31 10.13 3.49
CA ASP A 92 1.07 10.71 4.81
C ASP A 92 0.93 9.63 5.90
N TYR A 93 0.61 10.09 7.10
CA TYR A 93 0.48 9.26 8.28
C TYR A 93 -0.91 8.66 8.48
N GLU A 94 -1.91 9.05 7.68
CA GLU A 94 -3.31 8.68 7.91
C GLU A 94 -3.77 7.60 6.91
N TRP A 95 -4.29 6.49 7.44
CA TRP A 95 -4.53 5.31 6.64
C TRP A 95 -5.86 4.64 6.95
N LEU A 96 -6.80 4.74 6.00
CA LEU A 96 -8.09 4.04 6.07
C LEU A 96 -7.92 2.54 6.39
N TRP A 97 -7.04 1.86 5.66
CA TRP A 97 -6.81 0.43 5.76
C TRP A 97 -5.32 0.10 5.91
N GLY A 98 -4.64 0.75 6.85
CA GLY A 98 -3.18 0.68 6.90
C GLY A 98 -2.60 0.73 8.30
N VAL A 99 -1.57 1.55 8.44
CA VAL A 99 -0.44 1.39 9.36
C VAL A 99 -0.65 2.07 10.72
N ASP A 100 -1.90 2.22 11.16
CA ASP A 100 -2.16 2.91 12.42
C ASP A 100 -1.79 2.05 13.64
N GLY A 101 -1.27 2.74 14.66
CA GLY A 101 -0.94 2.19 15.96
C GLY A 101 0.56 1.94 16.17
N PHE A 102 1.01 2.22 17.40
CA PHE A 102 2.30 1.85 17.98
C PHE A 102 2.55 0.30 18.03
N GLU A 103 1.67 -0.50 17.43
CA GLU A 103 1.60 -1.95 17.57
C GLU A 103 1.98 -2.73 16.30
N MET A 104 2.01 -2.10 15.11
CA MET A 104 2.36 -2.82 13.88
C MET A 104 3.86 -2.86 13.61
N THR A 105 4.36 -4.04 13.23
CA THR A 105 5.71 -4.22 12.68
C THR A 105 5.78 -3.74 11.23
N GLY A 106 6.97 -3.34 10.75
CA GLY A 106 7.14 -2.92 9.35
C GLY A 106 6.69 -3.98 8.33
N VAL A 107 6.82 -5.27 8.66
CA VAL A 107 6.33 -6.36 7.82
C VAL A 107 4.80 -6.34 7.73
N GLU A 108 4.10 -6.17 8.86
CA GLU A 108 2.63 -6.11 8.89
C GLU A 108 2.11 -4.90 8.10
N SER A 109 2.73 -3.74 8.27
CA SER A 109 2.43 -2.53 7.50
C SER A 109 2.53 -2.78 5.99
N VAL A 110 3.64 -3.36 5.54
CA VAL A 110 3.82 -3.70 4.12
C VAL A 110 2.79 -4.71 3.64
N MET A 111 2.45 -5.71 4.45
CA MET A 111 1.41 -6.68 4.07
C MET A 111 0.03 -6.05 3.94
N LYS A 112 -0.31 -5.06 4.78
CA LYS A 112 -1.58 -4.31 4.69
C LYS A 112 -1.67 -3.47 3.42
N ILE A 113 -0.57 -2.84 3.01
CA ILE A 113 -0.47 -2.11 1.74
C ILE A 113 -0.59 -3.09 0.57
N MET A 114 0.16 -4.21 0.62
CA MET A 114 0.09 -5.27 -0.40
C MET A 114 -1.33 -5.80 -0.56
N GLN A 115 -2.07 -6.03 0.52
CA GLN A 115 -3.47 -6.49 0.46
C GLN A 115 -4.32 -5.58 -0.42
N THR A 116 -4.20 -4.27 -0.22
CA THR A 116 -4.96 -3.27 -0.97
C THR A 116 -4.54 -3.25 -2.44
N ILE A 117 -3.24 -3.36 -2.74
CA ILE A 117 -2.74 -3.41 -4.13
C ILE A 117 -3.17 -4.71 -4.83
N LEU A 118 -3.08 -5.85 -4.15
CA LEU A 118 -3.41 -7.18 -4.69
C LEU A 118 -4.88 -7.30 -5.06
N TYR A 119 -5.76 -6.94 -4.13
CA TYR A 119 -7.19 -7.26 -4.20
C TYR A 119 -8.10 -6.04 -4.38
N GLY A 120 -7.52 -4.84 -4.36
CA GLY A 120 -8.24 -3.58 -4.55
C GLY A 120 -9.19 -3.23 -3.40
N VAL A 121 -9.96 -2.17 -3.62
CA VAL A 121 -11.05 -1.68 -2.77
C VAL A 121 -12.35 -1.81 -3.55
N ARG A 122 -13.31 -2.56 -3.01
CA ARG A 122 -14.60 -2.90 -3.62
C ARG A 122 -14.44 -3.47 -5.03
N ASN A 123 -13.45 -4.34 -5.21
CA ASN A 123 -13.30 -5.09 -6.45
C ASN A 123 -14.49 -6.05 -6.63
N THR A 124 -15.14 -5.99 -7.78
CA THR A 124 -16.23 -6.89 -8.18
C THR A 124 -15.88 -7.74 -9.39
N ASP A 125 -14.65 -7.64 -9.89
CA ASP A 125 -14.15 -8.42 -11.02
C ASP A 125 -13.51 -9.72 -10.53
N CYS A 126 -14.37 -10.74 -10.38
CA CYS A 126 -14.03 -12.11 -10.00
C CYS A 126 -15.11 -13.05 -10.55
N ALA A 127 -14.97 -14.36 -10.30
CA ALA A 127 -15.92 -15.35 -10.80
C ALA A 127 -17.37 -15.02 -10.41
N GLU A 128 -18.31 -15.18 -11.36
CA GLU A 128 -19.72 -14.82 -11.20
C GLU A 128 -20.39 -15.49 -9.99
N GLU A 129 -19.96 -16.71 -9.64
CA GLU A 129 -20.47 -17.43 -8.47
C GLU A 129 -20.14 -16.73 -7.15
N ILE A 130 -19.10 -15.88 -7.14
CA ILE A 130 -18.69 -15.11 -5.96
C ILE A 130 -19.34 -13.73 -5.94
N LYS A 131 -19.62 -13.13 -7.11
CA LYS A 131 -20.24 -11.78 -7.21
C LYS A 131 -21.55 -11.66 -6.45
N MET A 132 -22.30 -12.75 -6.28
CA MET A 132 -23.55 -12.74 -5.49
C MET A 132 -23.36 -12.36 -4.01
N PHE A 133 -22.13 -12.40 -3.49
CA PHE A 133 -21.80 -11.99 -2.12
C PHE A 133 -21.35 -10.53 -2.00
N GLY A 134 -21.40 -9.75 -3.09
CA GLY A 134 -21.17 -8.30 -3.10
C GLY A 134 -19.79 -7.87 -3.60
N GLY A 135 -18.72 -8.55 -3.20
CA GLY A 135 -17.35 -8.24 -3.60
C GLY A 135 -16.48 -9.48 -3.73
N CYS A 136 -15.32 -9.32 -4.37
CA CYS A 136 -14.35 -10.40 -4.51
C CYS A 136 -13.73 -10.77 -3.16
N PRO A 137 -13.28 -12.02 -2.97
CA PRO A 137 -12.59 -12.41 -1.75
C PRO A 137 -11.39 -11.51 -1.52
N ASP A 138 -11.10 -11.20 -0.25
CA ASP A 138 -9.93 -10.44 0.17
C ASP A 138 -9.88 -8.96 -0.28
N THR A 139 -10.84 -8.48 -1.08
CA THR A 139 -10.96 -7.04 -1.39
C THR A 139 -11.27 -6.24 -0.14
N ARG A 140 -10.69 -5.04 -0.02
CA ARG A 140 -11.08 -4.10 1.03
C ARG A 140 -12.49 -3.63 0.75
N TYR A 141 -13.33 -3.55 1.78
CA TYR A 141 -14.71 -3.11 1.61
C TYR A 141 -15.09 -2.12 2.71
N SER A 142 -15.49 -0.94 2.28
CA SER A 142 -16.19 0.08 3.09
C SER A 142 -16.91 1.01 2.13
N GLN A 143 -18.00 1.61 2.58
CA GLN A 143 -18.68 2.68 1.87
C GLN A 143 -19.33 3.59 2.88
N MET A 144 -19.28 4.90 2.62
CA MET A 144 -20.10 5.84 3.37
C MET A 144 -21.51 5.80 2.78
N PRO A 145 -22.55 5.38 3.53
CA PRO A 145 -23.91 5.34 3.00
C PRO A 145 -24.46 6.73 2.68
N ALA A 146 -25.35 6.82 1.70
CA ALA A 146 -26.08 8.03 1.37
C ALA A 146 -27.25 8.22 2.35
N TYR A 147 -27.03 8.84 3.50
CA TYR A 147 -28.05 8.95 4.54
C TYR A 147 -29.27 9.78 4.11
N GLY A 148 -29.11 10.67 3.13
CA GLY A 148 -30.23 11.38 2.50
C GLY A 148 -31.24 10.42 1.86
N GLU A 149 -30.77 9.34 1.25
CA GLU A 149 -31.62 8.27 0.69
C GLU A 149 -32.17 7.32 1.76
N LEU A 150 -31.53 7.29 2.94
CA LEU A 150 -31.92 6.48 4.10
C LEU A 150 -32.84 7.21 5.08
N GLY A 151 -33.41 8.35 4.67
CA GLY A 151 -34.43 9.07 5.43
C GLY A 151 -33.89 10.13 6.39
N PHE A 152 -32.61 10.49 6.31
CA PHE A 152 -32.14 11.72 6.96
C PHE A 152 -32.61 12.92 6.15
N ASN A 153 -33.47 13.74 6.75
CA ASN A 153 -33.88 15.01 6.17
C ASN A 153 -32.79 16.08 6.37
N GLU A 154 -32.96 17.23 5.72
CA GLU A 154 -32.00 18.34 5.76
C GLU A 154 -31.62 18.79 7.17
N VAL A 155 -32.59 18.89 8.08
CA VAL A 155 -32.32 19.30 9.47
C VAL A 155 -31.46 18.26 10.19
N ARG A 156 -31.79 16.98 10.03
CA ARG A 156 -31.03 15.87 10.64
C ARG A 156 -29.61 15.78 10.09
N LEU A 157 -29.43 15.98 8.78
CA LEU A 157 -28.12 16.04 8.14
C LEU A 157 -27.28 17.20 8.69
N ASN A 158 -27.82 18.42 8.72
CA ASN A 158 -27.11 19.58 9.25
C ASN A 158 -26.74 19.42 10.74
N ASN A 159 -27.61 18.81 11.55
CA ASN A 159 -27.26 18.51 12.94
C ASN A 159 -26.08 17.54 13.04
N MET A 160 -26.01 16.54 12.15
CA MET A 160 -24.91 15.60 12.11
C MET A 160 -23.62 16.24 11.58
N VAL A 161 -23.71 17.19 10.63
CA VAL A 161 -22.56 18.00 10.20
C VAL A 161 -21.95 18.74 11.39
N ASP A 162 -22.76 19.44 12.19
CA ASP A 162 -22.28 20.12 13.39
C ASP A 162 -21.69 19.13 14.40
N TYR A 163 -22.27 17.94 14.55
CA TYR A 163 -21.71 16.90 15.41
C TYR A 163 -20.31 16.46 14.96
N VAL A 164 -20.13 16.19 13.66
CA VAL A 164 -18.84 15.78 13.10
C VAL A 164 -17.81 16.89 13.23
N LEU A 165 -18.17 18.14 12.92
CA LEU A 165 -17.28 19.30 13.10
C LEU A 165 -16.87 19.48 14.58
N ALA A 166 -17.79 19.22 15.52
CA ALA A 166 -17.46 19.26 16.95
C ALA A 166 -16.43 18.20 17.37
N LEU A 167 -16.40 17.03 16.70
CA LEU A 167 -15.40 15.98 16.96
C LEU A 167 -13.98 16.47 16.63
N SER A 168 -13.83 17.27 15.57
CA SER A 168 -12.57 17.91 15.18
C SER A 168 -12.26 19.18 15.99
N GLY A 169 -13.09 19.53 16.98
CA GLY A 169 -12.87 20.66 17.88
C GLY A 169 -13.35 22.02 17.35
N GLU A 170 -14.13 22.05 16.27
CA GLU A 170 -14.71 23.29 15.72
C GLU A 170 -15.81 23.87 16.63
N ASP A 171 -15.95 25.20 16.61
CA ASP A 171 -17.01 25.90 17.34
C ASP A 171 -18.33 25.86 16.56
N VAL A 172 -19.28 25.07 17.04
CA VAL A 172 -20.56 24.79 16.36
C VAL A 172 -21.76 25.03 17.28
N ASN A 173 -22.97 24.90 16.74
CA ASN A 173 -24.19 25.02 17.53
C ASN A 173 -24.37 23.84 18.51
N PRO A 174 -24.29 24.05 19.85
CA PRO A 174 -24.39 22.96 20.81
C PRO A 174 -25.74 22.25 20.80
N SER A 175 -26.81 22.94 20.38
CA SER A 175 -28.14 22.33 20.26
C SER A 175 -28.23 21.35 19.09
N ALA A 176 -27.45 21.57 18.03
CA ALA A 176 -27.37 20.68 16.88
C ALA A 176 -26.62 19.39 17.26
N VAL A 177 -25.50 19.52 17.97
CA VAL A 177 -24.72 18.41 18.52
C VAL A 177 -25.59 17.54 19.44
N GLU A 178 -26.30 18.16 20.39
CA GLU A 178 -27.22 17.42 21.28
C GLU A 178 -28.29 16.66 20.48
N ALA A 179 -28.88 17.30 19.46
CA ALA A 179 -29.92 16.68 18.63
C ALA A 179 -29.40 15.51 17.76
N ALA A 180 -28.13 15.52 17.36
CA ALA A 180 -27.51 14.44 16.57
C ALA A 180 -26.90 13.32 17.43
N SER A 181 -26.74 13.52 18.74
CA SER A 181 -26.04 12.58 19.63
C SER A 181 -26.54 11.14 19.57
N SER A 182 -27.86 10.93 19.47
CA SER A 182 -28.43 9.58 19.35
C SER A 182 -28.18 8.94 17.99
N ASP A 183 -28.01 9.74 16.94
CA ASP A 183 -27.78 9.26 15.57
C ASP A 183 -26.33 8.81 15.37
N TRP A 184 -25.39 9.33 16.17
CA TRP A 184 -23.98 8.95 16.13
C TRP A 184 -23.79 7.44 16.30
N ALA A 185 -24.68 6.75 17.02
CA ALA A 185 -24.65 5.29 17.18
C ALA A 185 -24.62 4.52 15.84
N ILE A 186 -25.12 5.11 14.75
CA ILE A 186 -25.09 4.53 13.40
C ILE A 186 -23.70 4.68 12.76
N CYS A 187 -22.95 5.71 13.14
CA CYS A 187 -21.64 6.05 12.62
C CYS A 187 -20.51 5.30 13.34
N VAL A 188 -20.71 4.95 14.61
CA VAL A 188 -19.70 4.34 15.51
C VAL A 188 -19.08 3.05 14.95
N GLU A 189 -19.84 2.22 14.24
CA GLU A 189 -19.33 0.95 13.71
C GLU A 189 -18.19 1.16 12.70
N CYS A 190 -18.18 2.30 12.02
CA CYS A 190 -17.15 2.65 11.05
C CYS A 190 -16.18 3.70 11.59
N HIS A 191 -16.65 4.72 12.31
CA HIS A 191 -15.83 5.86 12.74
C HIS A 191 -15.40 5.79 14.21
N GLY A 192 -15.71 4.70 14.92
CA GLY A 192 -15.40 4.55 16.33
C GLY A 192 -16.32 5.35 17.24
N VAL A 193 -16.27 5.06 18.55
CA VAL A 193 -17.14 5.71 19.54
C VAL A 193 -16.84 7.19 19.64
N ASP A 194 -15.55 7.54 19.59
CA ASP A 194 -15.06 8.91 19.79
C ASP A 194 -14.75 9.61 18.46
N GLY A 195 -15.10 9.01 17.32
CA GLY A 195 -14.81 9.57 15.99
C GLY A 195 -13.41 9.30 15.46
N THR A 196 -12.57 8.59 16.21
CA THR A 196 -11.14 8.34 15.89
C THR A 196 -10.92 7.27 14.81
N GLY A 197 -11.96 6.92 14.04
CA GLY A 197 -11.88 5.92 12.99
C GLY A 197 -11.96 4.47 13.46
N TYR A 198 -12.02 3.56 12.48
CA TYR A 198 -11.95 2.12 12.68
C TYR A 198 -11.29 1.46 11.45
N THR A 199 -9.97 1.30 11.53
CA THR A 199 -9.08 0.78 10.48
C THR A 199 -9.50 -0.58 9.89
N PRO A 200 -10.00 -1.57 10.69
CA PRO A 200 -10.49 -2.83 10.13
C PRO A 200 -11.60 -2.64 9.10
N PHE A 201 -12.40 -1.58 9.23
CA PHE A 201 -13.49 -1.25 8.32
C PHE A 201 -13.19 -0.06 7.41
N GLY A 202 -11.98 0.52 7.42
CA GLY A 202 -11.66 1.63 6.54
C GLY A 202 -12.27 2.96 6.91
N GLY A 203 -12.78 3.10 8.13
CA GLY A 203 -13.41 4.34 8.55
C GLY A 203 -12.36 5.35 9.00
N PRO A 204 -12.30 6.54 8.38
CA PRO A 204 -11.32 7.57 8.73
C PRO A 204 -11.56 8.13 10.13
N ASP A 205 -10.50 8.65 10.73
CA ASP A 205 -10.55 9.56 11.86
C ASP A 205 -11.28 10.85 11.44
N LEU A 206 -12.27 11.27 12.22
CA LEU A 206 -13.04 12.51 12.03
C LEU A 206 -12.63 13.59 13.06
N THR A 207 -11.68 13.29 13.93
CA THR A 207 -11.17 14.18 14.98
C THR A 207 -9.89 14.91 14.57
N ASP A 208 -9.28 14.51 13.46
CA ASP A 208 -8.05 15.08 12.94
C ASP A 208 -8.27 16.13 11.84
N ASP A 209 -7.16 16.61 11.27
CA ASP A 209 -7.12 17.59 10.19
C ASP A 209 -6.93 16.97 8.79
N VAL A 210 -7.07 15.65 8.63
CA VAL A 210 -6.84 14.94 7.37
C VAL A 210 -8.16 14.53 6.72
N TRP A 211 -8.57 15.30 5.70
CA TRP A 211 -9.87 15.12 5.05
C TRP A 211 -9.75 14.70 3.60
N LEU A 212 -10.32 13.54 3.26
CA LEU A 212 -10.34 13.02 1.89
C LEU A 212 -11.31 13.76 0.96
N PHE A 213 -12.43 14.25 1.50
CA PHE A 213 -13.52 14.88 0.74
C PHE A 213 -13.77 16.34 1.16
N GLY A 214 -12.82 16.96 1.85
CA GLY A 214 -12.95 18.31 2.40
C GLY A 214 -13.58 18.33 3.80
N SER A 215 -13.30 19.40 4.54
CA SER A 215 -13.67 19.58 5.95
C SER A 215 -14.71 20.67 6.19
N SER A 216 -15.16 21.36 5.14
CA SER A 216 -16.20 22.38 5.31
C SER A 216 -17.55 21.74 5.63
N GLY A 217 -18.42 22.47 6.33
CA GLY A 217 -19.76 21.96 6.66
C GLY A 217 -20.57 21.54 5.42
N GLN A 218 -20.39 22.21 4.28
CA GLN A 218 -21.06 21.82 3.03
C GLN A 218 -20.49 20.52 2.44
N GLU A 219 -19.17 20.35 2.47
CA GLU A 219 -18.52 19.12 1.98
C GLU A 219 -18.91 17.91 2.83
N ILE A 220 -18.92 18.07 4.16
CA ILE A 220 -19.37 17.04 5.10
C ILE A 220 -20.86 16.74 4.88
N TYR A 221 -21.69 17.77 4.68
CA TYR A 221 -23.11 17.58 4.32
C TYR A 221 -23.22 16.72 3.06
N ASP A 222 -22.44 17.03 2.02
CA ASP A 222 -22.49 16.33 0.74
C ASP A 222 -22.01 14.87 0.85
N VAL A 223 -21.08 14.58 1.75
CA VAL A 223 -20.66 13.22 2.10
C VAL A 223 -21.80 12.48 2.81
N LEU A 224 -22.40 13.07 3.85
CA LEU A 224 -23.49 12.45 4.61
C LEU A 224 -24.74 12.23 3.74
N ALA A 225 -25.11 13.21 2.92
CA ALA A 225 -26.30 13.18 2.10
C ALA A 225 -26.19 12.15 0.98
N ASN A 226 -25.06 12.15 0.26
CA ASN A 226 -24.89 11.40 -0.99
C ASN A 226 -24.01 10.16 -0.86
N GLY A 227 -23.36 9.95 0.28
CA GLY A 227 -22.43 8.84 0.49
C GLY A 227 -21.15 8.96 -0.35
N ARG A 228 -20.24 8.01 -0.18
CA ARG A 228 -18.97 7.92 -0.92
C ARG A 228 -18.59 6.46 -1.17
N GLN A 229 -18.17 6.18 -2.40
CA GLN A 229 -17.84 4.84 -2.89
C GLN A 229 -16.59 4.90 -3.81
N GLY A 230 -15.45 5.39 -3.30
CA GLY A 230 -14.18 5.49 -4.06
C GLY A 230 -13.44 4.15 -4.24
N VAL A 231 -13.18 3.73 -5.48
CA VAL A 231 -12.64 2.40 -5.84
C VAL A 231 -11.13 2.46 -6.07
N CYS A 232 -10.43 1.41 -5.64
CA CYS A 232 -9.04 1.15 -6.04
C CYS A 232 -8.99 -0.19 -6.78
N PRO A 233 -8.54 -0.25 -8.05
CA PRO A 233 -8.47 -1.50 -8.80
C PRO A 233 -7.57 -2.54 -8.14
N ALA A 234 -7.89 -3.82 -8.34
CA ALA A 234 -6.98 -4.91 -8.03
C ALA A 234 -5.88 -4.99 -9.09
N TRP A 235 -4.62 -5.13 -8.67
CA TRP A 235 -3.48 -5.17 -9.58
C TRP A 235 -2.83 -6.56 -9.70
N SER A 236 -3.32 -7.57 -8.99
CA SER A 236 -2.76 -8.93 -8.99
C SER A 236 -2.78 -9.64 -10.35
N GLU A 237 -3.65 -9.23 -11.28
CA GLU A 237 -3.69 -9.78 -12.64
C GLU A 237 -2.74 -9.06 -13.62
N VAL A 238 -2.24 -7.87 -13.24
CA VAL A 238 -1.45 -6.99 -14.09
C VAL A 238 0.01 -6.92 -13.67
N LEU A 239 0.26 -6.89 -12.36
CA LEU A 239 1.58 -6.76 -11.76
C LEU A 239 2.02 -8.08 -11.13
N ASP A 240 3.30 -8.42 -11.28
CA ASP A 240 3.85 -9.59 -10.61
C ASP A 240 4.05 -9.35 -9.10
N ALA A 241 4.23 -10.45 -8.36
CA ALA A 241 4.32 -10.40 -6.90
C ALA A 241 5.52 -9.55 -6.41
N ALA A 242 6.64 -9.57 -7.13
CA ALA A 242 7.84 -8.81 -6.76
C ALA A 242 7.60 -7.30 -6.93
N THR A 243 6.93 -6.90 -8.00
CA THR A 243 6.53 -5.51 -8.26
C THR A 243 5.52 -5.02 -7.23
N ILE A 244 4.53 -5.84 -6.87
CA ILE A 244 3.56 -5.50 -5.81
C ILE A 244 4.25 -5.35 -4.46
N LYS A 245 5.16 -6.26 -4.12
CA LYS A 245 5.99 -6.14 -2.90
C LYS A 245 6.84 -4.87 -2.95
N ALA A 246 7.43 -4.55 -4.11
CA ALA A 246 8.23 -3.35 -4.29
C ALA A 246 7.41 -2.08 -4.06
N LEU A 247 6.23 -1.96 -4.69
CA LEU A 247 5.30 -0.85 -4.48
C LEU A 247 4.95 -0.67 -3.00
N ALA A 248 4.59 -1.76 -2.32
CA ALA A 248 4.19 -1.68 -0.91
C ALA A 248 5.35 -1.26 0.01
N VAL A 249 6.57 -1.72 -0.25
CA VAL A 249 7.76 -1.31 0.50
C VAL A 249 8.14 0.14 0.19
N TYR A 250 8.05 0.56 -1.08
CA TYR A 250 8.30 1.93 -1.51
C TYR A 250 7.39 2.90 -0.76
N ILE A 251 6.08 2.65 -0.81
CA ILE A 251 5.06 3.45 -0.12
C ILE A 251 5.31 3.48 1.39
N TYR A 252 5.59 2.32 2.00
CA TYR A 252 5.94 2.24 3.42
C TYR A 252 7.16 3.11 3.78
N TYR A 253 8.18 3.16 2.93
CA TYR A 253 9.35 4.01 3.18
C TYR A 253 9.08 5.49 3.00
N GLU A 254 8.26 5.89 2.03
CA GLU A 254 7.84 7.29 1.87
C GLU A 254 7.14 7.79 3.14
N VAL A 255 6.15 7.04 3.63
CA VAL A 255 5.41 7.35 4.88
C VAL A 255 6.35 7.51 6.08
N ASN A 256 7.40 6.69 6.17
CA ASN A 256 8.33 6.68 7.30
C ASN A 256 9.56 7.58 7.09
N GLY A 257 9.63 8.34 5.99
CA GLY A 257 10.75 9.24 5.69
C GLY A 257 12.08 8.51 5.46
N PHE A 258 12.05 7.25 5.04
CA PHE A 258 13.24 6.43 4.81
C PHE A 258 13.82 6.58 3.40
N LEU A 259 13.03 7.09 2.45
CA LEU A 259 13.52 7.50 1.14
C LEU A 259 14.01 8.95 1.22
N ILE A 260 15.28 9.12 1.61
CA ILE A 260 15.94 10.42 1.46
C ILE A 260 16.27 10.56 -0.03
N THR A 261 15.56 11.48 -0.69
CA THR A 261 15.87 11.94 -2.04
C THR A 261 17.32 12.46 -2.09
N PHE A 262 18.10 11.96 -3.05
CA PHE A 262 19.38 12.56 -3.45
C PHE A 262 19.18 13.57 -4.58
#